data_AF-A0AAD4KRW0-F1
#
_entry.id   AF-A0AAD4KRW0-F1
#
_cell.length_a   1.000
_cell.length_b   1.000
_cell.length_c   1.000
_cell.angle_alpha   90.00
_cell.angle_beta   90.00
_cell.angle_gamma   90.00
#
_symmetry.space_group_name_H-M   'P 1'
#
loop_
_entity.id
_entity.type
_entity.pdbx_description
1 polymer ?
#
loop_
_entity_poly.entity_id
_entity_poly.type
_entity_poly.pdbx_seq_one_letter_code
_entity_poly.pdbx_strand_id
1 'polypeptide(L)'
;MRFNAACVVLAAAAPAVLAAPTNAIYDKAYDFSSDLEDFYSRVSDHIKDLANHISSTGCDLSKVSLPSAASSLPTPSGTLKYVAIGRGTQNYSCADSTADTKPTQLGALATLYDASCVAANYDDLLNAVSKIVLNYDIPSSSSGTPFPPANLDMLGHHYFGDSTTPIFNLDTTAERQFGIAISKKNATMDAPTGSVAGQGNSGNGAVPWLYLNTIAGTVGNYTHVYRVNTAGGAAPNTCQGQSAQFQVQYSAQYFFYAD
;
A
#
# COMPACT_ATOMS: atom_id res chain seq x y z
N MET A 1 29.22 -8.68 78.00
CA MET A 1 28.01 -8.26 77.24
C MET A 1 28.43 -7.75 75.89
N ARG A 2 28.13 -8.49 74.81
CA ARG A 2 28.30 -8.04 73.42
C ARG A 2 26.98 -8.33 72.70
N PHE A 3 26.30 -7.27 72.25
CA PHE A 3 25.12 -7.36 71.39
C PHE A 3 25.61 -7.46 69.94
N ASN A 4 25.28 -8.54 69.24
CA ASN A 4 25.45 -8.63 67.79
C ASN A 4 24.16 -8.18 67.11
N ALA A 5 24.25 -7.12 66.32
CA ALA A 5 23.18 -6.63 65.47
C ALA A 5 22.98 -7.59 64.28
N ALA A 6 21.75 -8.06 64.08
CA ALA A 6 21.35 -8.81 62.89
C ALA A 6 20.95 -7.82 61.78
N CYS A 7 21.72 -7.77 60.71
CA CYS A 7 21.32 -7.10 59.46
C CYS A 7 20.33 -7.98 58.70
N VAL A 8 19.09 -7.50 58.54
CA VAL A 8 18.11 -8.07 57.60
C VAL A 8 18.34 -7.40 56.24
N VAL A 9 18.75 -8.17 55.24
CA VAL A 9 18.84 -7.71 53.85
C VAL A 9 17.49 -7.98 53.18
N LEU A 10 16.72 -6.93 52.89
CA LEU A 10 15.53 -6.99 52.05
C LEU A 10 15.97 -7.00 50.58
N ALA A 11 15.81 -8.11 49.88
CA ALA A 11 15.97 -8.17 48.43
C ALA A 11 14.68 -7.65 47.75
N ALA A 12 14.75 -6.47 47.13
CA ALA A 12 13.68 -5.94 46.30
C ALA A 12 13.76 -6.54 44.89
N ALA A 13 12.85 -7.45 44.55
CA ALA A 13 12.67 -7.91 43.17
C ALA A 13 11.77 -6.91 42.42
N ALA A 14 12.36 -6.11 41.53
CA ALA A 14 11.60 -5.29 40.60
C ALA A 14 11.08 -6.19 39.45
N PRO A 15 9.76 -6.30 39.21
CA PRO A 15 9.27 -6.99 38.03
C PRO A 15 9.62 -6.15 36.79
N ALA A 16 10.44 -6.72 35.90
CA ALA A 16 10.62 -6.17 34.57
C ALA A 16 9.31 -6.35 33.80
N VAL A 17 8.54 -5.28 33.64
CA VAL A 17 7.41 -5.24 32.72
C VAL A 17 7.99 -5.22 31.31
N LEU A 18 8.05 -6.39 30.67
CA LEU A 18 8.27 -6.47 29.23
C LEU A 18 7.03 -5.85 28.57
N ALA A 19 7.18 -4.66 27.98
CA ALA A 19 6.15 -4.08 27.14
C ALA A 19 5.84 -5.07 26.00
N ALA A 20 4.55 -5.38 25.82
CA ALA A 20 4.12 -6.19 24.67
C ALA A 20 4.54 -5.47 23.37
N PRO A 21 4.96 -6.21 22.33
CA PRO A 21 5.27 -5.60 21.04
C PRO A 21 4.02 -4.86 20.54
N THR A 22 4.12 -3.54 20.40
CA THR A 22 3.05 -2.74 19.81
C THR A 22 3.04 -2.98 18.30
N ASN A 23 1.86 -3.27 17.74
CA ASN A 23 1.70 -3.39 16.29
C ASN A 23 1.85 -1.99 15.67
N ALA A 24 3.01 -1.69 15.10
CA ALA A 24 3.35 -0.39 14.51
C ALA A 24 2.35 0.11 13.45
N ILE A 25 1.59 -0.79 12.82
CA ILE A 25 0.58 -0.46 11.79
C ILE A 25 -0.55 0.42 12.34
N TYR A 26 -0.85 0.34 13.65
CA TYR A 26 -1.86 1.19 14.28
C TYR A 26 -1.26 2.48 14.86
N ASP A 27 0.06 2.62 14.89
CA ASP A 27 0.69 3.84 15.35
C ASP A 27 0.31 4.96 14.38
N LYS A 28 -0.32 6.02 14.91
CA LYS A 28 -0.84 7.17 14.15
C LYS A 28 -1.93 6.87 13.12
N ALA A 29 -2.38 5.62 12.97
CA ALA A 29 -3.41 5.26 11.99
C ALA A 29 -4.75 5.96 12.26
N TYR A 30 -5.00 6.32 13.52
CA TYR A 30 -6.21 7.01 13.97
C TYR A 30 -5.93 8.45 14.43
N ASP A 31 -4.75 8.98 14.13
CA ASP A 31 -4.48 10.40 14.34
C ASP A 31 -5.41 11.21 13.42
N PHE A 32 -5.95 12.30 13.96
CA PHE A 32 -6.89 13.13 13.22
C PHE A 32 -6.24 13.70 11.95
N SER A 33 -6.93 13.56 10.83
CA SER A 33 -6.64 14.25 9.58
C SER A 33 -7.94 14.52 8.84
N SER A 34 -7.96 15.56 7.99
CA SER A 34 -9.12 15.87 7.16
C SER A 34 -9.50 14.72 6.22
N ASP A 35 -8.51 13.99 5.72
CA ASP A 35 -8.74 12.84 4.84
C ASP A 35 -9.41 11.67 5.60
N LEU A 36 -9.00 11.43 6.85
CA LEU A 36 -9.61 10.41 7.70
C LEU A 36 -11.03 10.80 8.15
N GLU A 37 -11.26 12.08 8.43
CA GLU A 37 -12.59 12.62 8.72
C GLU A 37 -13.55 12.46 7.53
N ASP A 38 -13.11 12.83 6.32
CA ASP A 38 -13.90 12.65 5.09
C ASP A 38 -14.22 11.16 4.86
N PHE A 39 -13.24 10.28 5.07
CA PHE A 39 -13.46 8.83 4.97
C PHE A 39 -14.54 8.33 5.93
N TYR A 40 -14.46 8.66 7.22
CA TYR A 40 -15.49 8.22 8.18
C TYR A 40 -16.85 8.88 7.94
N SER A 41 -16.88 10.10 7.40
CA SER A 41 -18.12 10.76 6.99
C SER A 41 -18.80 9.98 5.87
N ARG A 42 -18.05 9.57 4.83
CA ARG A 42 -18.55 8.70 3.75
C ARG A 42 -19.00 7.34 4.26
N VAL A 43 -18.23 6.71 5.17
CA VAL A 43 -18.65 5.46 5.82
C VAL A 43 -19.99 5.63 6.54
N SER A 44 -20.17 6.73 7.28
CA SER A 44 -21.44 7.05 7.94
C SER A 44 -22.59 7.17 6.93
N ASP A 45 -22.36 7.80 5.78
CA ASP A 45 -23.40 7.97 4.76
C ASP A 45 -23.76 6.65 4.08
N HIS A 46 -22.78 5.80 3.77
CA HIS A 46 -23.02 4.44 3.27
C HIS A 46 -23.80 3.58 4.27
N ILE A 47 -23.50 3.70 5.58
CA ILE A 47 -24.26 3.00 6.63
C ILE A 47 -25.72 3.47 6.65
N LYS A 48 -25.98 4.77 6.53
CA LYS A 48 -27.35 5.30 6.47
C LYS A 48 -28.09 4.80 5.23
N ASP A 49 -27.42 4.73 4.08
CA ASP A 49 -28.02 4.23 2.84
C ASP A 49 -28.39 2.74 2.96
N LEU A 50 -27.48 1.92 3.48
CA LEU A 50 -27.71 0.50 3.74
C LEU A 50 -28.85 0.25 4.73
N ALA A 51 -29.03 1.10 5.74
CA ALA A 51 -30.15 0.98 6.67
C ALA A 51 -31.52 1.14 5.95
N ASN A 52 -31.52 1.80 4.79
CA ASN A 52 -32.72 2.08 3.99
C ASN A 52 -32.87 1.15 2.77
N HIS A 53 -31.85 0.35 2.44
CA HIS A 53 -31.83 -0.51 1.26
C HIS A 53 -31.33 -1.92 1.59
N ILE A 54 -32.06 -2.95 1.13
CA ILE A 54 -31.58 -4.34 1.19
C ILE A 54 -30.54 -4.51 0.09
N SER A 55 -29.28 -4.20 0.40
CA SER A 55 -28.17 -4.38 -0.53
C SER A 55 -27.71 -5.84 -0.56
N SER A 56 -27.34 -6.32 -1.75
CA SER A 56 -26.76 -7.67 -1.90
C SER A 56 -25.39 -7.72 -1.22
N THR A 57 -25.18 -8.72 -0.37
CA THR A 57 -23.92 -8.96 0.38
C THR A 57 -22.75 -9.46 -0.48
N GLY A 58 -22.86 -9.37 -1.80
CA GLY A 58 -21.86 -9.89 -2.74
C GLY A 58 -20.92 -8.81 -3.27
N CYS A 59 -19.65 -9.19 -3.50
CA CYS A 59 -18.65 -8.33 -4.12
C CYS A 59 -18.61 -8.59 -5.63
N ASP A 60 -19.51 -7.95 -6.38
CA ASP A 60 -19.60 -8.12 -7.83
C ASP A 60 -18.56 -7.27 -8.57
N LEU A 61 -17.39 -7.88 -8.83
CA LEU A 61 -16.29 -7.23 -9.53
C LEU A 61 -16.57 -6.90 -11.00
N SER A 62 -17.64 -7.44 -11.60
CA SER A 62 -18.00 -7.11 -12.99
C SER A 62 -18.46 -5.66 -13.17
N LYS A 63 -18.85 -5.00 -12.06
CA LYS A 63 -19.27 -3.59 -12.02
C LYS A 63 -18.11 -2.63 -11.78
N VAL A 64 -16.94 -3.14 -11.40
CA VAL A 64 -15.78 -2.33 -11.07
C VAL A 64 -15.08 -1.89 -12.35
N SER A 65 -14.80 -0.60 -12.46
CA SER A 65 -14.05 -0.01 -13.56
C SER A 65 -12.81 0.72 -13.05
N LEU A 66 -11.82 0.90 -13.93
CA LEU A 66 -10.71 1.78 -13.63
C LEU A 66 -11.20 3.22 -13.42
N PRO A 67 -10.46 4.04 -12.65
CA PRO A 67 -10.75 5.46 -12.51
C PRO A 67 -10.85 6.13 -13.88
N SER A 68 -11.82 7.02 -14.07
CA SER A 68 -12.01 7.73 -15.35
C SER A 68 -10.78 8.51 -15.82
N ALA A 69 -9.93 8.94 -14.88
CA ALA A 69 -8.65 9.58 -15.15
C ALA A 69 -7.62 8.65 -15.81
N ALA A 70 -7.82 7.33 -15.83
CA ALA A 70 -6.93 6.35 -16.47
C ALA A 70 -7.14 6.27 -18.00
N SER A 71 -7.77 7.27 -18.60
CA SER A 71 -8.22 7.26 -20.01
C SER A 71 -7.12 7.13 -21.05
N SER A 72 -5.87 7.44 -20.69
CA SER A 72 -4.70 7.28 -21.59
C SER A 72 -3.99 5.92 -21.46
N LEU A 73 -4.39 5.10 -20.48
CA LEU A 73 -3.93 3.72 -20.40
C LEU A 73 -4.78 2.81 -21.30
N PRO A 74 -4.23 1.70 -21.82
CA PRO A 74 -5.00 0.71 -22.57
C PRO A 74 -6.24 0.27 -21.80
N THR A 75 -7.35 0.07 -22.51
CA THR A 75 -8.60 -0.41 -21.92
C THR A 75 -8.43 -1.84 -21.38
N PRO A 76 -8.98 -2.15 -20.18
CA PRO A 76 -8.90 -3.49 -19.63
C PRO A 76 -9.52 -4.55 -20.54
N SER A 77 -8.96 -5.75 -20.50
CA SER A 77 -9.52 -6.96 -21.12
C SER A 77 -9.55 -8.12 -20.11
N GLY A 78 -10.30 -9.17 -20.41
CA GLY A 78 -10.46 -10.30 -19.48
C GLY A 78 -11.32 -9.95 -18.26
N THR A 79 -11.18 -10.74 -17.21
CA THR A 79 -11.97 -10.65 -15.97
C THR A 79 -11.14 -10.02 -14.85
N LEU A 80 -11.69 -8.99 -14.19
CA LEU A 80 -11.09 -8.44 -12.96
C LEU A 80 -11.16 -9.48 -11.84
N LYS A 81 -10.00 -9.84 -11.28
CA LYS A 81 -9.87 -10.84 -10.21
C LYS A 81 -9.73 -10.21 -8.84
N TYR A 82 -8.90 -9.17 -8.73
CA TYR A 82 -8.61 -8.50 -7.46
C TYR A 82 -8.43 -7.01 -7.67
N VAL A 83 -8.83 -6.24 -6.66
CA VAL A 83 -8.40 -4.86 -6.46
C VAL A 83 -7.64 -4.80 -5.15
N ALA A 84 -6.47 -4.17 -5.14
CA ALA A 84 -5.65 -4.08 -3.93
C ALA A 84 -5.20 -2.65 -3.65
N ILE A 85 -5.10 -2.30 -2.36
CA ILE A 85 -4.35 -1.14 -1.90
C ILE A 85 -2.93 -1.60 -1.57
N GLY A 86 -1.94 -1.04 -2.26
CA GLY A 86 -0.54 -1.23 -1.91
C GLY A 86 -0.01 -0.10 -1.04
N ARG A 87 0.79 -0.46 -0.03
CA ARG A 87 1.53 0.48 0.80
C ARG A 87 3.00 0.05 0.89
N GLY A 88 3.91 0.96 0.57
CA GLY A 88 5.35 0.66 0.62
C GLY A 88 6.25 1.79 0.13
N THR A 89 7.34 1.43 -0.56
CA THR A 89 8.35 2.37 -1.07
C THR A 89 8.65 2.19 -2.55
N GLN A 90 9.01 3.30 -3.18
CA GLN A 90 9.73 3.35 -4.45
C GLN A 90 11.22 3.49 -4.14
N ASN A 91 12.04 2.69 -4.81
CA ASN A 91 13.47 2.60 -4.54
C ASN A 91 14.25 3.25 -5.68
N TYR A 92 15.19 4.11 -5.33
CA TYR A 92 15.97 4.89 -6.28
C TYR A 92 17.46 4.81 -5.97
N SER A 93 18.27 5.07 -6.99
CA SER A 93 19.70 5.28 -6.86
C SER A 93 20.17 6.57 -7.52
N CYS A 94 21.28 7.08 -7.01
CA CYS A 94 22.00 8.21 -7.53
C CYS A 94 23.46 7.82 -7.76
N ALA A 95 24.00 8.19 -8.92
CA ALA A 95 25.42 7.94 -9.24
C ALA A 95 26.36 8.84 -8.41
N ASP A 96 25.88 10.03 -8.08
CA ASP A 96 26.54 11.02 -7.23
C ASP A 96 25.47 11.90 -6.53
N SER A 97 25.89 12.82 -5.67
CA SER A 97 24.99 13.73 -4.94
C SER A 97 24.98 15.15 -5.55
N THR A 98 24.82 15.26 -6.88
CA THR A 98 24.86 16.56 -7.60
C THR A 98 23.50 16.96 -8.19
N ALA A 99 23.38 18.25 -8.54
CA ALA A 99 22.20 18.81 -9.20
C ALA A 99 22.05 18.38 -10.68
N ASP A 100 23.10 17.88 -11.32
CA ASP A 100 23.08 17.50 -12.74
C ASP A 100 22.65 16.04 -12.95
N THR A 101 22.77 15.21 -11.91
CA THR A 101 22.40 13.80 -11.94
C THR A 101 20.94 13.59 -11.55
N LYS A 102 20.20 12.82 -12.36
CA LYS A 102 18.81 12.43 -12.06
C LYS A 102 18.75 11.09 -11.34
N PRO A 103 17.85 10.91 -10.36
CA PRO A 103 17.64 9.60 -9.75
C PRO A 103 17.20 8.55 -10.77
N THR A 104 17.73 7.35 -10.64
CA THR A 104 17.33 6.18 -11.43
C THR A 104 16.43 5.29 -10.59
N GLN A 105 15.29 4.87 -11.14
CA GLN A 105 14.38 3.95 -10.46
C GLN A 105 14.97 2.53 -10.45
N LEU A 106 15.07 1.95 -9.26
CA LEU A 106 15.53 0.58 -9.04
C LEU A 106 14.38 -0.43 -8.91
N GLY A 107 13.21 0.04 -8.47
CA GLY A 107 12.04 -0.80 -8.29
C GLY A 107 11.12 -0.28 -7.18
N ALA A 108 10.32 -1.17 -6.61
CA ALA A 108 9.43 -0.89 -5.50
C ALA A 108 9.34 -2.10 -4.57
N LEU A 109 8.88 -1.86 -3.34
CA LEU A 109 8.50 -2.88 -2.38
C LEU A 109 7.21 -2.43 -1.70
N ALA A 110 6.17 -3.27 -1.70
CA ALA A 110 4.91 -2.97 -1.02
C ALA A 110 4.19 -4.22 -0.54
N THR A 111 3.42 -4.06 0.54
CA THR A 111 2.39 -5.03 0.92
C THR A 111 1.07 -4.62 0.27
N LEU A 112 0.34 -5.60 -0.25
CA LEU A 112 -0.92 -5.44 -0.95
C LEU A 112 -2.05 -5.94 -0.05
N TYR A 113 -3.10 -5.15 0.08
CA TYR A 113 -4.28 -5.46 0.86
C TYR A 113 -5.50 -5.56 -0.02
N ASP A 114 -6.30 -6.61 0.15
CA ASP A 114 -7.46 -6.88 -0.68
C ASP A 114 -8.55 -5.83 -0.43
N ALA A 115 -8.83 -5.05 -1.47
CA ALA A 115 -9.86 -4.01 -1.50
C ALA A 115 -10.96 -4.33 -2.52
N SER A 116 -11.05 -5.58 -3.00
CA SER A 116 -11.99 -6.01 -4.03
C SER A 116 -13.45 -5.69 -3.67
N CYS A 117 -13.84 -5.99 -2.44
CA CYS A 117 -15.18 -5.69 -1.94
C CYS A 117 -15.44 -4.19 -1.74
N VAL A 118 -14.42 -3.43 -1.33
CA VAL A 118 -14.52 -1.97 -1.24
C VAL A 118 -14.71 -1.39 -2.63
N ALA A 119 -13.94 -1.85 -3.62
CA ALA A 119 -14.05 -1.41 -4.99
C ALA A 119 -15.43 -1.72 -5.61
N ALA A 120 -16.00 -2.88 -5.30
CA ALA A 120 -17.31 -3.30 -5.82
C ALA A 120 -18.49 -2.50 -5.27
N ASN A 121 -18.39 -1.99 -4.04
CA ASN A 121 -19.53 -1.42 -3.32
C ASN A 121 -19.36 0.07 -2.98
N TYR A 122 -18.12 0.56 -2.89
CA TYR A 122 -17.78 1.87 -2.33
C TYR A 122 -16.57 2.49 -3.07
N ASP A 123 -16.76 2.87 -4.33
CA ASP A 123 -15.70 3.43 -5.18
C ASP A 123 -15.07 4.71 -4.61
N ASP A 124 -15.87 5.55 -3.97
CA ASP A 124 -15.46 6.78 -3.32
C ASP A 124 -14.56 6.51 -2.09
N LEU A 125 -14.88 5.49 -1.30
CA LEU A 125 -14.03 5.02 -0.20
C LEU A 125 -12.70 4.48 -0.73
N LEU A 126 -12.71 3.66 -1.78
CA LEU A 126 -11.48 3.12 -2.39
C LEU A 126 -10.50 4.24 -2.77
N ASN A 127 -11.02 5.31 -3.36
CA ASN A 127 -10.24 6.47 -3.79
C ASN A 127 -9.67 7.28 -2.61
N ALA A 128 -10.41 7.39 -1.50
CA ALA A 128 -9.94 8.03 -0.29
C ALA A 128 -8.80 7.24 0.39
N VAL A 129 -8.91 5.91 0.43
CA VAL A 129 -7.97 5.04 1.16
C VAL A 129 -6.53 5.24 0.71
N SER A 130 -6.26 5.36 -0.59
CA SER A 130 -4.88 5.53 -1.08
C SER A 130 -4.20 6.78 -0.52
N LYS A 131 -4.94 7.88 -0.33
CA LYS A 131 -4.41 9.13 0.25
C LYS A 131 -4.12 8.97 1.74
N ILE A 132 -5.04 8.35 2.46
CA ILE A 132 -4.97 8.16 3.90
C ILE A 132 -3.79 7.27 4.28
N VAL A 133 -3.70 6.11 3.65
CA VAL A 133 -2.72 5.07 4.05
C VAL A 133 -1.28 5.46 3.76
N LEU A 134 -1.04 6.46 2.91
CA LEU A 134 0.31 7.02 2.70
C LEU A 134 0.91 7.54 4.01
N ASN A 135 0.09 8.08 4.90
CA ASN A 135 0.53 8.66 6.17
C ASN A 135 0.73 7.61 7.27
N TYR A 136 0.35 6.36 7.04
CA TYR A 136 0.54 5.27 8.00
C TYR A 136 1.93 4.69 7.87
N ASP A 137 2.41 4.03 8.92
CA ASP A 137 3.67 3.29 8.86
C ASP A 137 3.62 2.18 7.79
N ILE A 138 4.78 1.90 7.19
CA ILE A 138 4.89 0.81 6.22
C ILE A 138 4.67 -0.51 6.96
N PRO A 139 3.69 -1.32 6.55
CA PRO A 139 3.44 -2.60 7.17
C PRO A 139 4.62 -3.54 7.04
N SER A 140 4.90 -4.32 8.09
CA SER A 140 5.84 -5.42 7.97
C SER A 140 5.27 -6.48 7.02
N SER A 141 6.14 -7.11 6.23
CA SER A 141 5.76 -8.13 5.25
C SER A 141 5.13 -9.39 5.86
N SER A 142 5.23 -9.59 7.18
CA SER A 142 4.65 -10.74 7.88
C SER A 142 3.41 -10.41 8.71
N SER A 143 2.88 -9.17 8.59
CA SER A 143 1.76 -8.73 9.42
C SER A 143 0.44 -9.34 8.92
N GLY A 144 -0.10 -10.30 9.68
CA GLY A 144 -1.48 -10.79 9.49
C GLY A 144 -2.54 -9.83 10.03
N THR A 145 -2.15 -8.63 10.45
CA THR A 145 -3.07 -7.61 11.00
C THR A 145 -3.81 -6.92 9.85
N PRO A 146 -5.15 -6.84 9.93
CA PRO A 146 -5.94 -6.10 8.95
C PRO A 146 -5.51 -4.62 8.87
N PHE A 147 -5.47 -4.09 7.65
CA PHE A 147 -4.93 -2.76 7.38
C PHE A 147 -5.98 -1.66 7.57
N PRO A 148 -5.77 -0.71 8.50
CA PRO A 148 -6.71 0.38 8.73
C PRO A 148 -6.78 1.35 7.52
N PRO A 149 -7.79 2.23 7.47
CA PRO A 149 -8.96 2.29 8.36
C PRO A 149 -10.06 1.27 7.96
N ALA A 150 -9.96 0.68 6.77
CA ALA A 150 -10.96 -0.25 6.24
C ALA A 150 -10.79 -1.71 6.70
N ASN A 151 -9.77 -2.00 7.52
CA ASN A 151 -9.42 -3.34 8.02
C ASN A 151 -9.29 -4.38 6.89
N LEU A 152 -8.51 -4.03 5.87
CA LEU A 152 -8.30 -4.87 4.69
C LEU A 152 -7.33 -6.02 4.99
N ASP A 153 -7.65 -7.23 4.57
CA ASP A 153 -6.77 -8.39 4.72
C ASP A 153 -5.58 -8.33 3.75
N MET A 154 -4.42 -8.84 4.16
CA MET A 154 -3.28 -8.96 3.25
C MET A 154 -3.62 -9.90 2.09
N LEU A 155 -3.45 -9.39 0.87
CA LEU A 155 -3.56 -10.14 -0.38
C LEU A 155 -2.21 -10.69 -0.84
N GLY A 156 -1.13 -9.93 -0.68
CA GLY A 156 0.17 -10.33 -1.19
C GLY A 156 1.27 -9.27 -1.06
N HIS A 157 2.34 -9.48 -1.81
CA HIS A 157 3.50 -8.60 -1.85
C HIS A 157 3.82 -8.19 -3.28
N HIS A 158 4.22 -6.94 -3.44
CA HIS A 158 4.76 -6.40 -4.66
C HIS A 158 6.26 -6.10 -4.48
N TYR A 159 7.08 -6.58 -5.40
CA TYR A 159 8.51 -6.31 -5.44
C TYR A 159 9.03 -6.36 -6.87
N PHE A 160 10.32 -6.07 -7.08
CA PHE A 160 10.97 -6.12 -8.38
C PHE A 160 12.01 -7.25 -8.39
N GLY A 161 11.94 -8.14 -9.37
CA GLY A 161 12.94 -9.22 -9.55
C GLY A 161 14.25 -8.72 -10.16
N ASP A 162 14.15 -7.66 -10.95
CA ASP A 162 15.23 -6.84 -11.50
C ASP A 162 14.71 -5.40 -11.69
N SER A 163 15.50 -4.48 -12.22
CA SER A 163 15.10 -3.06 -12.35
C SER A 163 13.90 -2.79 -13.28
N THR A 164 13.42 -3.80 -14.02
CA THR A 164 12.38 -3.68 -15.04
C THR A 164 11.21 -4.66 -14.87
N THR A 165 11.33 -5.63 -13.97
CA THR A 165 10.36 -6.73 -13.79
C THR A 165 9.61 -6.61 -12.47
N PRO A 166 8.47 -5.88 -12.44
CA PRO A 166 7.54 -5.89 -11.32
C PRO A 166 6.88 -7.26 -11.15
N ILE A 167 6.94 -7.77 -9.92
CA ILE A 167 6.34 -9.04 -9.49
C ILE A 167 5.28 -8.75 -8.44
N PHE A 168 4.12 -9.39 -8.57
CA PHE A 168 3.06 -9.40 -7.58
C PHE A 168 2.86 -10.84 -7.12
N ASN A 169 3.39 -11.16 -5.95
CA ASN A 169 3.26 -12.47 -5.35
C ASN A 169 2.03 -12.49 -4.43
N LEU A 170 0.99 -13.20 -4.84
CA LEU A 170 -0.23 -13.40 -4.06
C LEU A 170 -0.27 -14.80 -3.42
N ASP A 171 0.81 -15.58 -3.56
CA ASP A 171 1.09 -16.81 -2.84
C ASP A 171 1.79 -16.49 -1.51
N THR A 172 1.01 -16.30 -0.45
CA THR A 172 1.50 -15.80 0.85
C THR A 172 1.67 -16.89 1.91
N THR A 173 0.80 -17.90 1.93
CA THR A 173 0.89 -19.08 2.81
C THR A 173 0.51 -20.33 2.05
N ALA A 174 0.72 -21.51 2.63
CA ALA A 174 0.33 -22.78 2.00
C ALA A 174 -1.17 -22.85 1.68
N GLU A 175 -2.00 -22.14 2.45
CA GLU A 175 -3.46 -22.05 2.30
C GLU A 175 -3.89 -20.89 1.41
N ARG A 176 -3.01 -19.91 1.17
CA ARG A 176 -3.27 -18.71 0.35
C ARG A 176 -2.35 -18.70 -0.85
N GLN A 177 -2.73 -19.49 -1.86
CA GLN A 177 -2.01 -19.63 -3.13
C GLN A 177 -2.86 -19.06 -4.28
N PHE A 178 -2.86 -17.74 -4.44
CA PHE A 178 -3.65 -17.06 -5.49
C PHE A 178 -2.90 -16.85 -6.81
N GLY A 179 -1.59 -17.07 -6.82
CA GLY A 179 -0.70 -17.00 -7.97
C GLY A 179 0.29 -15.85 -7.90
N ILE A 180 1.10 -15.73 -8.96
CA ILE A 180 2.20 -14.77 -9.05
C ILE A 180 2.15 -14.09 -10.42
N ALA A 181 1.80 -12.81 -10.45
CA ALA A 181 1.87 -12.02 -11.67
C ALA A 181 3.29 -11.46 -11.85
N ILE A 182 4.06 -12.05 -12.77
CA ILE A 182 5.35 -11.50 -13.19
C ILE A 182 5.08 -10.64 -14.41
N SER A 183 5.49 -9.37 -14.38
CA SER A 183 5.02 -8.39 -15.36
C SER A 183 6.11 -7.46 -15.85
N LYS A 184 5.81 -6.73 -16.92
CA LYS A 184 6.64 -5.66 -17.48
C LYS A 184 5.80 -4.44 -17.81
N LYS A 185 6.38 -3.26 -17.71
CA LYS A 185 5.72 -2.01 -18.11
C LYS A 185 5.40 -2.04 -19.61
N ASN A 186 4.12 -1.85 -19.94
CA ASN A 186 3.67 -1.72 -21.32
C ASN A 186 3.27 -0.27 -21.66
N ALA A 187 2.53 0.39 -20.77
CA ALA A 187 2.20 1.81 -20.91
C ALA A 187 2.26 2.53 -19.57
N THR A 188 2.34 3.86 -19.63
CA THR A 188 2.40 4.75 -18.46
C THR A 188 1.70 6.05 -18.77
N MET A 189 1.20 6.70 -17.74
CA MET A 189 0.73 8.09 -17.79
C MET A 189 1.08 8.81 -16.50
N ASP A 190 1.21 10.13 -16.55
CA ASP A 190 1.45 10.91 -15.35
C ASP A 190 0.30 10.75 -14.36
N ALA A 191 0.62 10.79 -13.06
CA ALA A 191 -0.41 10.83 -12.04
C ALA A 191 -1.24 12.12 -12.21
N PRO A 192 -2.58 12.05 -12.15
CA PRO A 192 -3.43 13.22 -12.35
C PRO A 192 -3.09 14.39 -11.42
N THR A 193 -3.30 15.61 -11.89
CA THR A 193 -3.19 16.83 -11.07
C THR A 193 -4.03 16.70 -9.81
N GLY A 194 -3.44 17.04 -8.66
CA GLY A 194 -4.09 16.88 -7.34
C GLY A 194 -3.82 15.54 -6.67
N SER A 195 -3.04 14.64 -7.29
CA SER A 195 -2.47 13.48 -6.60
C SER A 195 -1.59 13.93 -5.42
N VAL A 196 -1.66 13.24 -4.30
CA VAL A 196 -0.94 13.59 -3.07
C VAL A 196 0.57 13.51 -3.31
N ALA A 197 1.29 14.58 -2.97
CA ALA A 197 2.71 14.72 -3.32
C ALA A 197 3.66 13.84 -2.50
N GLY A 198 3.21 13.39 -1.32
CA GLY A 198 3.99 12.63 -0.35
C GLY A 198 3.30 12.65 1.02
N GLN A 199 3.97 12.13 2.05
CA GLN A 199 3.42 12.13 3.42
C GLN A 199 3.19 13.56 3.92
N GLY A 200 2.07 13.80 4.61
CA GLY A 200 1.66 15.14 5.01
C GLY A 200 1.47 16.10 3.83
N ASN A 201 1.20 15.56 2.64
CA ASN A 201 1.18 16.27 1.35
C ASN A 201 2.48 17.04 1.05
N SER A 202 3.61 16.53 1.55
CA SER A 202 4.95 17.06 1.30
C SER A 202 5.78 16.01 0.56
N GLY A 203 6.33 16.37 -0.59
CA GLY A 203 7.11 15.46 -1.42
C GLY A 203 7.25 15.96 -2.85
N ASN A 204 7.77 15.11 -3.74
CA ASN A 204 8.07 15.47 -5.12
C ASN A 204 6.95 15.06 -6.11
N GLY A 205 5.81 14.58 -5.60
CA GLY A 205 4.69 14.14 -6.42
C GLY A 205 4.38 12.66 -6.27
N ALA A 206 3.31 12.25 -6.96
CA ALA A 206 2.93 10.86 -7.07
C ALA A 206 3.65 10.18 -8.26
N VAL A 207 4.05 8.91 -8.11
CA VAL A 207 4.60 8.15 -9.24
C VAL A 207 3.58 7.97 -10.37
N PRO A 208 4.02 7.85 -11.63
CA PRO A 208 3.13 7.63 -12.78
C PRO A 208 2.20 6.44 -12.61
N TRP A 209 1.02 6.49 -13.23
CA TRP A 209 0.14 5.34 -13.35
C TRP A 209 0.66 4.40 -14.44
N LEU A 210 0.51 3.10 -14.22
CA LEU A 210 1.12 2.07 -15.08
C LEU A 210 0.07 1.10 -15.59
N TYR A 211 0.28 0.63 -16.82
CA TYR A 211 -0.29 -0.58 -17.36
C TYR A 211 0.83 -1.60 -17.58
N LEU A 212 0.70 -2.76 -16.93
CA LEU A 212 1.71 -3.81 -16.89
C LEU A 212 1.15 -5.07 -17.55
N ASN A 213 1.83 -5.59 -18.56
CA ASN A 213 1.48 -6.91 -19.12
C ASN A 213 2.23 -7.99 -18.36
N THR A 214 1.56 -9.09 -18.05
CA THR A 214 2.23 -10.27 -17.51
C THR A 214 3.14 -10.90 -18.55
N ILE A 215 4.16 -11.60 -18.09
CA ILE A 215 5.18 -12.25 -18.92
C ILE A 215 5.35 -13.71 -18.51
N ALA A 216 6.13 -14.44 -19.30
CA ALA A 216 6.48 -15.82 -19.03
C ALA A 216 7.03 -16.00 -17.60
N GLY A 217 6.62 -17.08 -16.94
CA GLY A 217 6.92 -17.34 -15.53
C GLY A 217 5.81 -16.90 -14.57
N THR A 218 4.80 -16.17 -15.04
CA THR A 218 3.56 -15.93 -14.28
C THR A 218 2.92 -17.24 -13.86
N VAL A 219 2.49 -17.32 -12.59
CA VAL A 219 1.74 -18.45 -12.02
C VAL A 219 0.28 -18.04 -11.92
N GLY A 220 -0.60 -18.80 -12.57
CA GLY A 220 -2.00 -18.44 -12.77
C GLY A 220 -2.27 -17.86 -14.17
N ASN A 221 -3.47 -17.33 -14.37
CA ASN A 221 -3.98 -16.84 -15.67
C ASN A 221 -4.00 -15.29 -15.75
N TYR A 222 -3.22 -14.61 -14.91
CA TYR A 222 -3.12 -13.15 -14.95
C TYR A 222 -2.60 -12.67 -16.31
N THR A 223 -3.24 -11.64 -16.85
CA THR A 223 -2.88 -11.06 -18.16
C THR A 223 -2.26 -9.67 -18.03
N HIS A 224 -2.79 -8.85 -17.12
CA HIS A 224 -2.26 -7.52 -16.89
C HIS A 224 -2.66 -6.95 -15.53
N VAL A 225 -1.87 -5.97 -15.10
CA VAL A 225 -2.05 -5.26 -13.84
C VAL A 225 -2.00 -3.76 -14.11
N TYR A 226 -2.97 -3.02 -13.57
CA TYR A 226 -2.92 -1.57 -13.54
C TYR A 226 -2.41 -1.09 -12.19
N ARG A 227 -1.58 -0.05 -12.18
CA ARG A 227 -1.28 0.76 -10.99
C ARG A 227 -1.88 2.13 -11.20
N VAL A 228 -2.89 2.50 -10.42
CA VAL A 228 -3.63 3.77 -10.52
C VAL A 228 -3.81 4.39 -9.14
N ASN A 229 -4.32 5.62 -9.09
CA ASN A 229 -4.56 6.38 -7.85
C ASN A 229 -3.35 6.38 -6.90
N THR A 230 -2.17 6.56 -7.48
CA THR A 230 -0.90 6.67 -6.77
C THR A 230 -0.85 7.93 -5.89
N ALA A 231 -0.27 7.80 -4.70
CA ALA A 231 0.04 8.91 -3.82
C ALA A 231 1.51 8.80 -3.38
N GLY A 232 2.26 9.89 -3.52
CA GLY A 232 3.69 9.94 -3.22
C GLY A 232 4.56 9.03 -4.10
N GLY A 233 5.77 8.79 -3.63
CA GLY A 233 6.73 7.90 -4.27
C GLY A 233 7.61 8.55 -5.34
N ALA A 234 7.30 9.75 -5.85
CA ALA A 234 8.16 10.38 -6.84
C ALA A 234 9.50 10.82 -6.23
N ALA A 235 10.59 10.54 -6.95
CA ALA A 235 11.91 11.04 -6.59
C ALA A 235 12.02 12.56 -6.84
N PRO A 236 12.96 13.25 -6.17
CA PRO A 236 13.32 14.62 -6.54
C PRO A 236 13.85 14.68 -7.98
N ASN A 237 13.84 15.87 -8.56
CA ASN A 237 14.31 16.08 -9.94
C ASN A 237 15.82 15.82 -10.11
N THR A 238 16.58 15.89 -9.02
CA THR A 238 18.04 15.77 -9.02
C THR A 238 18.51 14.95 -7.81
N CYS A 239 19.74 14.45 -7.88
CA CYS A 239 20.39 13.70 -6.81
C CYS A 239 21.05 14.59 -5.76
N GLN A 240 20.89 15.92 -5.85
CA GLN A 240 21.48 16.85 -4.90
C GLN A 240 21.02 16.53 -3.47
N GLY A 241 21.96 16.21 -2.60
CA GLY A 241 21.70 15.88 -1.20
C GLY A 241 21.04 14.51 -0.98
N GLN A 242 20.95 13.67 -2.02
CA GLN A 242 20.45 12.30 -1.90
C GLN A 242 21.59 11.32 -1.59
N SER A 243 21.28 10.27 -0.84
CA SER A 243 22.18 9.13 -0.70
C SER A 243 22.27 8.32 -2.00
N ALA A 244 23.33 7.52 -2.14
CA ALA A 244 23.55 6.67 -3.33
C ALA A 244 22.36 5.73 -3.61
N GLN A 245 21.66 5.30 -2.56
CA GLN A 245 20.36 4.64 -2.63
C GLN A 245 19.42 5.26 -1.60
N PHE A 246 18.17 5.48 -1.99
CA PHE A 246 17.15 6.05 -1.11
C PHE A 246 15.76 5.50 -1.47
N GLN A 247 14.82 5.68 -0.55
CA GLN A 247 13.46 5.20 -0.68
C GLN A 247 12.48 6.35 -0.51
N VAL A 248 11.43 6.37 -1.33
CA VAL A 248 10.33 7.33 -1.22
C VAL A 248 9.05 6.56 -0.96
N GLN A 249 8.36 6.91 0.13
CA GLN A 249 7.14 6.23 0.53
C GLN A 249 6.00 6.52 -0.44
N TYR A 250 5.20 5.49 -0.73
CA TYR A 250 4.06 5.59 -1.63
C TYR A 250 2.92 4.66 -1.22
N SER A 251 1.76 4.94 -1.80
CA SER A 251 0.60 4.05 -1.86
C SER A 251 0.00 4.09 -3.26
N ALA A 252 -0.74 3.04 -3.63
CA ALA A 252 -1.43 2.97 -4.92
C ALA A 252 -2.55 1.92 -4.90
N GLN A 253 -3.45 2.01 -5.87
CA GLN A 253 -4.41 0.95 -6.18
C GLN A 253 -3.85 0.04 -7.28
N TYR A 254 -4.10 -1.26 -7.16
CA TYR A 254 -3.73 -2.27 -8.15
C TYR A 254 -4.95 -3.05 -8.60
N PHE A 255 -5.15 -3.15 -9.91
CA PHE A 255 -6.26 -3.90 -10.50
C PHE A 255 -5.69 -5.07 -11.30
N PHE A 256 -6.03 -6.29 -10.91
CA PHE A 256 -5.50 -7.53 -11.48
C PHE A 256 -6.52 -8.18 -12.41
N TYR A 257 -6.17 -8.31 -13.69
CA TYR A 257 -7.02 -8.94 -14.70
C TYR A 257 -6.43 -10.29 -15.13
N ALA A 258 -7.32 -11.21 -15.50
CA ALA A 258 -6.98 -12.56 -15.93
C ALA A 258 -7.97 -13.07 -16.99
N ASP A 259 -7.55 -14.05 -17.79
CA ASP A 259 -8.38 -14.70 -18.81
C ASP A 259 -9.41 -15.69 -18.24
#